data_AF-A0A7C3TKJ0-F1
#
_entry.id   AF-A0A7C3TKJ0-F1
#
_cell.length_a   1.000
_cell.length_b   1.000
_cell.length_c   1.000
_cell.angle_alpha   90.00
_cell.angle_beta   90.00
_cell.angle_gamma   90.00
#
_symmetry.space_group_name_H-M   'P 1'
#
loop_
_entity.id
_entity.type
_entity.pdbx_description
1 polymer ?
#
loop_
_entity_poly.entity_id
_entity_poly.type
_entity_poly.pdbx_seq_one_letter_code
_entity_poly.pdbx_strand_id
1 'polypeptide(L)'
;MNQNNVLYIDLERKSFYIKNRSDLFNKWLGGVGAALQLYKEEAVKGSDLLSPGNVIVFAVGPLTALYPLASKVVAVFKSPLTGNYGESHAGGRSATAIRSAGYDALVIKGVSDRPIYLIIGEKGVQFKDAATLWGMRSTFTVGRVLREASPGTGVRTIMRIGRAGENLVRYACVVSETYRHFGRMGLGTVFGSKKLKALVIHGKSSIRLPKIKAYRDVYDEIYDLAVKSGSMKKYHELGTAMNILPINTLGALPTKNLSEARFDGAENISGEDLAAKKLGRRVACSHCPVACIHLATIREPYPDEPYFYKTTFVSYDYELLYSLGSMLGISDINGLLKLMDEVEIGGLDAISTGVALAWATEAYKKGLIKLNDLLVDLDWGKADPYREAVKLIVDQPNEFYKALAMGVDHSSKIYGGRDFALSFGGNEMPGYHTGPAAHIGYLIGSRHSHLDAAGYSIDQKMKGLSPEEMVDKLIEEEQWRQILSSLVICYFARGIYEPSIVKKALDVLGYEFDEERLKELGRCIYREKQALKASEGFRPSELRIPERIFEVPSFHGLIDKNYMKAALDHYSKIFNKTVATE
;
A
#
# COMPACT_ATOMS: atom_id res chain seq x y z
N MET A 1 -25.07 12.26 -6.99
CA MET A 1 -24.71 11.11 -7.86
C MET A 1 -23.26 11.28 -8.32
N ASN A 2 -22.56 10.19 -8.65
CA ASN A 2 -21.22 10.28 -9.24
C ASN A 2 -21.27 11.14 -10.49
N GLN A 3 -20.23 11.95 -10.69
CA GLN A 3 -20.14 12.78 -11.89
C GLN A 3 -19.66 11.94 -13.08
N ASN A 4 -19.05 10.77 -12.81
CA ASN A 4 -18.45 9.84 -13.78
C ASN A 4 -17.41 10.52 -14.67
N ASN A 5 -16.84 11.63 -14.20
CA ASN A 5 -15.88 12.43 -14.95
C ASN A 5 -14.47 11.87 -14.75
N VAL A 6 -13.78 11.60 -15.84
CA VAL A 6 -12.38 11.19 -15.85
C VAL A 6 -11.55 12.35 -16.40
N LEU A 7 -10.52 12.74 -15.65
CA LEU A 7 -9.55 13.75 -16.06
C LEU A 7 -8.34 13.05 -16.68
N TYR A 8 -8.13 13.24 -17.99
CA TYR A 8 -6.97 12.73 -18.70
C TYR A 8 -5.91 13.82 -18.77
N ILE A 9 -4.68 13.48 -18.40
CA ILE A 9 -3.55 14.39 -18.27
C ILE A 9 -2.38 13.83 -19.08
N ASP A 10 -1.90 14.63 -20.03
CA ASP A 10 -0.70 14.33 -20.82
C ASP A 10 0.44 15.24 -20.37
N LEU A 11 1.46 14.64 -19.75
CA LEU A 11 2.60 15.37 -19.19
C LEU A 11 3.59 15.86 -20.26
N GLU A 12 3.62 15.19 -21.42
CA GLU A 12 4.49 15.55 -22.53
C GLU A 12 3.93 16.76 -23.26
N ARG A 13 2.64 16.71 -23.61
CA ARG A 13 1.93 17.82 -24.28
C ARG A 13 1.49 18.93 -23.32
N LYS A 14 1.63 18.73 -22.01
CA LYS A 14 1.17 19.65 -20.94
C LYS A 14 -0.29 20.05 -21.16
N SER A 15 -1.13 19.06 -21.48
CA SER A 15 -2.55 19.25 -21.80
C SER A 15 -3.43 18.31 -20.97
N PHE A 16 -4.71 18.66 -20.87
CA PHE A 16 -5.69 17.81 -20.21
C PHE A 16 -7.06 17.95 -20.89
N TYR A 17 -7.89 16.93 -20.73
CA TYR A 17 -9.31 16.99 -21.07
C TYR A 17 -10.13 16.17 -20.08
N ILE A 18 -11.43 16.47 -20.03
CA ILE A 18 -12.39 15.79 -19.16
C ILE A 18 -13.34 15.01 -20.05
N LYS A 19 -13.56 13.74 -19.76
CA LYS A 19 -14.55 12.90 -20.45
C LYS A 19 -15.45 12.24 -19.43
N ASN A 20 -16.76 12.34 -19.63
CA ASN A 20 -17.72 11.55 -18.88
C ASN A 20 -17.63 10.09 -19.33
N ARG A 21 -17.41 9.18 -18.39
CA ARG A 21 -17.27 7.73 -18.60
C ARG A 21 -18.33 6.93 -17.86
N SER A 22 -19.59 7.39 -17.93
CA SER A 22 -20.71 6.64 -17.32
C SER A 22 -20.80 5.20 -17.84
N ASP A 23 -20.33 4.94 -19.06
CA ASP A 23 -20.17 3.59 -19.63
C ASP A 23 -19.32 2.66 -18.73
N LEU A 24 -18.21 3.17 -18.19
CA LEU A 24 -17.34 2.40 -17.30
C LEU A 24 -17.88 2.37 -15.88
N PHE A 25 -18.23 3.52 -15.31
CA PHE A 25 -18.62 3.60 -13.90
C PHE A 25 -19.93 2.85 -13.61
N ASN A 26 -20.87 2.82 -14.55
CA ASN A 26 -22.11 2.05 -14.39
C ASN A 26 -21.88 0.53 -14.46
N LYS A 27 -20.90 0.09 -15.26
CA LYS A 27 -20.56 -1.33 -15.41
C LYS A 27 -19.63 -1.84 -14.30
N TRP A 28 -18.70 -1.01 -13.85
CA TRP A 28 -17.59 -1.41 -12.97
C TRP A 28 -17.57 -0.72 -11.60
N LEU A 29 -18.67 -0.03 -11.23
CA LEU A 29 -18.89 0.75 -9.99
C LEU A 29 -17.98 1.97 -9.79
N GLY A 30 -16.66 1.81 -9.92
CA GLY A 30 -15.65 2.82 -9.60
C GLY A 30 -14.37 2.18 -9.04
N GLY A 31 -13.57 2.98 -8.34
CA GLY A 31 -12.37 2.51 -7.64
C GLY A 31 -11.51 1.60 -8.52
N VAL A 32 -11.18 0.40 -8.02
CA VAL A 32 -10.34 -0.52 -8.79
C VAL A 32 -10.98 -1.08 -10.05
N GLY A 33 -12.29 -1.33 -10.07
CA GLY A 33 -13.00 -1.80 -11.27
C GLY A 33 -12.87 -0.81 -12.42
N ALA A 34 -13.13 0.47 -12.18
CA ALA A 34 -12.97 1.52 -13.18
C ALA A 34 -11.49 1.81 -13.51
N ALA A 35 -10.62 1.85 -12.50
CA ALA A 35 -9.19 2.13 -12.71
C ALA A 35 -8.51 1.08 -13.59
N LEU A 36 -8.85 -0.20 -13.40
CA LEU A 36 -8.34 -1.31 -14.20
C LEU A 36 -8.69 -1.15 -15.68
N GLN A 37 -9.94 -0.80 -15.99
CA GLN A 37 -10.40 -0.67 -17.37
C GLN A 37 -9.79 0.56 -18.04
N LEU A 38 -9.74 1.69 -17.33
CA LEU A 38 -9.03 2.89 -17.81
C LEU A 38 -7.55 2.61 -18.07
N TYR A 39 -6.91 1.81 -17.21
CA TYR A 39 -5.52 1.39 -17.43
C TYR A 39 -5.38 0.50 -18.67
N LYS A 40 -6.25 -0.51 -18.84
CA LYS A 40 -6.27 -1.37 -20.04
C LYS A 40 -6.46 -0.58 -21.34
N GLU A 41 -7.27 0.48 -21.32
CA GLU A 41 -7.53 1.33 -22.49
C GLU A 41 -6.36 2.27 -22.83
N GLU A 42 -5.61 2.75 -21.84
CA GLU A 42 -4.63 3.83 -22.03
C GLU A 42 -3.17 3.36 -21.96
N ALA A 43 -2.88 2.26 -21.27
CA ALA A 43 -1.52 1.72 -21.15
C ALA A 43 -1.04 1.13 -22.49
N VAL A 44 0.22 1.40 -22.83
CA VAL A 44 0.81 0.83 -24.04
C VAL A 44 1.24 -0.60 -23.76
N LYS A 45 0.60 -1.56 -24.44
CA LYS A 45 0.91 -2.99 -24.29
C LYS A 45 2.39 -3.27 -24.60
N GLY A 46 3.05 -4.04 -23.74
CA GLY A 46 4.46 -4.38 -23.89
C GLY A 46 5.45 -3.24 -23.59
N SER A 47 4.96 -2.09 -23.10
CA SER A 47 5.83 -0.97 -22.75
C SER A 47 6.77 -1.29 -21.58
N ASP A 48 7.96 -0.68 -21.62
CA ASP A 48 8.94 -0.77 -20.55
C ASP A 48 8.40 -0.12 -19.25
N LEU A 49 8.85 -0.64 -18.11
CA LEU A 49 8.36 -0.29 -16.77
C LEU A 49 8.48 1.21 -16.45
N LEU A 50 9.47 1.89 -17.00
CA LEU A 50 9.74 3.31 -16.75
C LEU A 50 9.45 4.19 -17.97
N SER A 51 8.82 3.63 -19.00
CA SER A 51 8.52 4.35 -20.23
C SER A 51 7.33 5.30 -20.09
N PRO A 52 7.16 6.24 -21.04
CA PRO A 52 5.94 7.04 -21.15
C PRO A 52 4.65 6.23 -21.23
N GLY A 53 4.73 4.98 -21.72
CA GLY A 53 3.61 4.06 -21.90
C GLY A 53 3.06 3.43 -20.61
N ASN A 54 3.79 3.51 -19.49
CA ASN A 54 3.27 3.11 -18.18
C ASN A 54 2.32 4.21 -17.65
N VAL A 55 1.02 3.94 -17.61
CA VAL A 55 0.01 4.93 -17.21
C VAL A 55 -0.29 4.82 -15.71
N ILE A 56 -0.55 5.96 -15.06
CA ILE A 56 -1.04 6.00 -13.68
C ILE A 56 -2.52 6.33 -13.70
N VAL A 57 -3.34 5.47 -13.11
CA VAL A 57 -4.78 5.72 -12.94
C VAL A 57 -5.11 5.83 -11.46
N PHE A 58 -5.55 7.00 -11.01
CA PHE A 58 -6.16 7.17 -9.69
C PHE A 58 -7.67 7.11 -9.82
N ALA A 59 -8.36 6.36 -8.95
CA ALA A 59 -9.84 6.33 -8.95
C ALA A 59 -10.43 6.30 -7.55
N VAL A 60 -11.61 6.89 -7.43
CA VAL A 60 -12.46 6.86 -6.24
C VAL A 60 -13.73 6.05 -6.49
N GLY A 61 -14.41 5.64 -5.41
CA GLY A 61 -15.63 4.85 -5.48
C GLY A 61 -16.91 5.68 -5.32
N PRO A 62 -18.08 5.09 -5.62
CA PRO A 62 -19.37 5.76 -5.54
C PRO A 62 -19.80 6.17 -4.12
N LEU A 63 -19.22 5.56 -3.08
CA LEU A 63 -19.53 5.87 -1.68
C LEU A 63 -18.64 6.99 -1.10
N THR A 64 -17.67 7.47 -1.87
CA THR A 64 -16.69 8.48 -1.45
C THR A 64 -17.36 9.78 -1.05
N ALA A 65 -17.01 10.32 0.12
CA ALA A 65 -17.57 11.53 0.71
C ALA A 65 -19.07 11.45 1.05
N LEU A 66 -19.64 10.24 1.06
CA LEU A 66 -21.02 9.97 1.43
C LEU A 66 -21.07 9.09 2.68
N TYR A 67 -20.49 7.89 2.63
CA TYR A 67 -20.57 6.95 3.74
C TYR A 67 -19.28 6.87 4.56
N PRO A 68 -19.35 6.55 5.87
CA PRO A 68 -18.18 6.37 6.70
C PRO A 68 -17.22 5.32 6.14
N LEU A 69 -15.91 5.48 6.33
CA LEU A 69 -14.88 4.49 5.96
C LEU A 69 -14.65 4.30 4.44
N ALA A 70 -15.50 4.87 3.58
CA ALA A 70 -15.30 5.00 2.12
C ALA A 70 -14.33 6.14 1.80
N SER A 71 -13.06 5.95 2.14
CA SER A 71 -12.05 7.03 2.22
C SER A 71 -10.79 6.79 1.40
N LYS A 72 -10.72 5.66 0.68
CA LYS A 72 -9.51 5.29 -0.07
C LYS A 72 -9.49 5.88 -1.48
N VAL A 73 -8.31 5.95 -2.06
CA VAL A 73 -8.06 6.11 -3.48
C VAL A 73 -7.27 4.89 -3.93
N VAL A 74 -7.64 4.32 -5.06
CA VAL A 74 -6.87 3.27 -5.71
C VAL A 74 -5.98 3.91 -6.77
N ALA A 75 -4.72 3.46 -6.84
CA ALA A 75 -3.80 3.76 -7.92
C ALA A 75 -3.48 2.47 -8.66
N VAL A 76 -3.73 2.42 -9.97
CA VAL A 76 -3.37 1.29 -10.87
C VAL A 76 -2.28 1.76 -11.85
N PHE A 77 -1.27 0.92 -12.05
CA PHE A 77 -0.08 1.18 -12.87
C PHE A 77 0.66 -0.13 -13.16
N LYS A 78 1.67 -0.14 -14.04
CA LYS A 78 2.62 -1.28 -14.14
C LYS A 78 3.67 -1.15 -13.06
N SER A 79 3.76 -2.14 -12.17
CA SER A 79 4.67 -2.14 -11.02
C SER A 79 6.14 -2.20 -11.47
N PRO A 80 6.96 -1.19 -11.14
CA PRO A 80 8.39 -1.23 -11.40
C PRO A 80 9.14 -2.27 -10.56
N LEU A 81 8.56 -2.73 -9.44
CA LEU A 81 9.11 -3.74 -8.54
C LEU A 81 8.87 -5.17 -9.05
N THR A 82 7.61 -5.48 -9.38
CA THR A 82 7.19 -6.85 -9.73
C THR A 82 7.16 -7.09 -11.25
N GLY A 83 7.22 -6.02 -12.05
CA GLY A 83 7.21 -6.07 -13.51
C GLY A 83 5.81 -6.29 -14.14
N ASN A 84 4.78 -6.45 -13.32
CA ASN A 84 3.41 -6.78 -13.72
C ASN A 84 2.39 -5.82 -13.07
N TYR A 85 1.13 -6.23 -12.98
CA TYR A 85 0.03 -5.43 -12.44
C TYR A 85 0.38 -4.80 -11.08
N GLY A 86 0.37 -3.47 -11.03
CA GLY A 86 0.59 -2.67 -9.84
C GLY A 86 -0.69 -2.03 -9.35
N GLU A 87 -0.98 -2.20 -8.07
CA GLU A 87 -2.11 -1.56 -7.41
C GLU A 87 -1.73 -1.13 -6.00
N SER A 88 -2.00 0.12 -5.66
CA SER A 88 -1.71 0.69 -4.35
C SER A 88 -2.87 1.55 -3.85
N HIS A 89 -3.03 1.64 -2.53
CA HIS A 89 -4.19 2.27 -1.89
C HIS A 89 -3.74 3.26 -0.83
N ALA A 90 -4.26 4.49 -0.89
CA ALA A 90 -4.03 5.50 0.15
C ALA A 90 -5.36 6.03 0.71
N GLY A 91 -5.33 6.44 1.98
CA GLY A 91 -6.45 7.10 2.63
C GLY A 91 -6.19 8.60 2.82
N GLY A 92 -6.59 9.13 3.97
CA GLY A 92 -6.42 10.55 4.29
C GLY A 92 -7.56 11.38 3.69
N ARG A 93 -7.21 12.45 2.99
CA ARG A 93 -8.17 13.38 2.38
C ARG A 93 -8.32 13.21 0.87
N SER A 94 -7.52 12.33 0.27
CA SER A 94 -7.37 12.24 -1.18
C SER A 94 -8.65 11.89 -1.91
N ALA A 95 -9.42 10.93 -1.40
CA ALA A 95 -10.65 10.50 -2.06
C ALA A 95 -11.68 11.63 -2.12
N THR A 96 -11.90 12.30 -0.99
CA THR A 96 -12.77 13.47 -0.90
C THR A 96 -12.26 14.63 -1.75
N ALA A 97 -10.95 14.89 -1.77
CA ALA A 97 -10.38 15.97 -2.59
C ALA A 97 -10.57 15.74 -4.10
N ILE A 98 -10.36 14.51 -4.59
CA ILE A 98 -10.60 14.13 -5.99
C ILE A 98 -12.10 14.29 -6.31
N ARG A 99 -12.96 13.73 -5.46
CA ARG A 99 -14.42 13.82 -5.61
C ARG A 99 -14.91 15.27 -5.62
N SER A 100 -14.45 16.08 -4.68
CA SER A 100 -14.84 17.50 -4.57
C SER A 100 -14.19 18.39 -5.64
N ALA A 101 -13.17 17.91 -6.35
CA ALA A 101 -12.63 18.58 -7.54
C ALA A 101 -13.46 18.29 -8.80
N GLY A 102 -14.47 17.41 -8.70
CA GLY A 102 -15.37 17.08 -9.81
C GLY A 102 -14.95 15.85 -10.62
N TYR A 103 -14.08 15.00 -10.06
CA TYR A 103 -13.53 13.84 -10.75
C TYR A 103 -13.82 12.53 -10.01
N ASP A 104 -13.99 11.47 -10.78
CA ASP A 104 -14.10 10.09 -10.30
C ASP A 104 -12.79 9.31 -10.53
N ALA A 105 -12.04 9.69 -11.57
CA ALA A 105 -10.72 9.16 -11.84
C ALA A 105 -9.80 10.19 -12.51
N LEU A 106 -8.50 9.99 -12.37
CA LEU A 106 -7.43 10.73 -13.02
C LEU A 106 -6.58 9.74 -13.81
N VAL A 107 -6.32 10.01 -15.08
CA VAL A 107 -5.41 9.23 -15.94
C VAL A 107 -4.22 10.11 -16.27
N ILE A 108 -3.01 9.66 -15.94
CA ILE A 108 -1.77 10.41 -16.16
C ILE A 108 -0.85 9.62 -17.09
N LYS A 109 -0.50 10.22 -18.23
CA LYS A 109 0.35 9.61 -19.26
C LYS A 109 1.46 10.54 -19.75
N GLY A 110 2.38 9.99 -20.53
CA GLY A 110 3.54 10.73 -21.03
C GLY A 110 4.60 10.92 -19.96
N VAL A 111 5.62 11.70 -20.29
CA VAL A 111 6.75 12.10 -19.43
C VAL A 111 6.99 13.58 -19.66
N SER A 112 7.28 14.34 -18.61
CA SER A 112 7.64 15.74 -18.77
C SER A 112 9.11 15.91 -19.17
N ASP A 113 9.41 16.97 -19.91
CA ASP A 113 10.78 17.36 -20.29
C ASP A 113 11.62 17.79 -19.07
N ARG A 114 10.97 18.28 -18.01
CA ARG A 114 11.60 18.73 -16.75
C ARG A 114 10.76 18.31 -15.53
N PRO A 115 11.30 18.37 -14.30
CA PRO A 115 10.51 18.19 -13.09
C PRO A 115 9.31 19.13 -13.03
N ILE A 116 8.11 18.57 -12.84
CA ILE A 116 6.86 19.32 -12.69
C ILE A 116 6.03 18.83 -11.50
N TYR A 117 5.13 19.69 -11.04
CA TYR A 117 4.01 19.28 -10.20
C TYR A 117 2.70 19.79 -10.78
N LEU A 118 1.61 19.09 -10.49
CA LEU A 118 0.29 19.46 -11.00
C LEU A 118 -0.56 20.08 -9.89
N ILE A 119 -1.29 21.13 -10.26
CA ILE A 119 -2.37 21.69 -9.43
C ILE A 119 -3.69 21.35 -10.13
N ILE A 120 -4.55 20.57 -9.47
CA ILE A 120 -5.80 20.05 -10.02
C ILE A 120 -6.97 20.63 -9.22
N GLY A 121 -7.95 21.21 -9.92
CA GLY A 121 -9.22 21.61 -9.31
C GLY A 121 -10.37 21.61 -10.30
N GLU A 122 -11.49 22.22 -9.93
CA GLU A 122 -12.74 22.19 -10.72
C GLU A 122 -12.59 22.75 -12.15
N LYS A 123 -11.59 23.63 -12.37
CA LYS A 123 -11.29 24.23 -13.68
C LYS A 123 -10.25 23.44 -14.51
N GLY A 124 -9.83 22.26 -14.04
CA GLY A 124 -8.82 21.44 -14.71
C GLY A 124 -7.44 21.47 -14.06
N VAL A 125 -6.38 21.42 -14.88
CA VAL A 125 -4.99 21.19 -14.43
C VAL A 125 -4.09 22.39 -14.75
N GLN A 126 -3.25 22.78 -13.80
CA GLN A 126 -2.12 23.66 -14.04
C GLN A 126 -0.82 22.85 -13.91
N PHE A 127 0.05 22.98 -14.91
CA PHE A 127 1.39 22.40 -14.92
C PHE A 127 2.38 23.41 -14.36
N LYS A 128 3.04 23.08 -13.24
CA LYS A 128 3.97 23.98 -12.55
C LYS A 128 5.36 23.36 -12.54
N ASP A 129 6.37 24.22 -12.62
CA ASP A 129 7.76 23.80 -12.52
C ASP A 129 8.07 23.31 -11.10
N ALA A 130 8.80 22.19 -11.00
CA ALA A 130 9.20 21.59 -9.73
C ALA A 130 10.72 21.47 -9.60
N ALA A 131 11.51 22.19 -10.41
CA ALA A 131 12.97 22.08 -10.40
C ALA A 131 13.57 22.39 -9.02
N THR A 132 13.00 23.36 -8.30
CA THR A 132 13.43 23.72 -6.93
C THR A 132 12.99 22.72 -5.86
N LEU A 133 12.00 21.86 -6.16
CA LEU A 133 11.53 20.80 -5.27
C LEU A 133 12.26 19.47 -5.53
N TRP A 134 12.79 19.29 -6.74
CA TRP A 134 13.52 18.10 -7.13
C TRP A 134 14.84 18.01 -6.36
N GLY A 135 15.15 16.85 -5.79
CA GLY A 135 16.33 16.65 -4.95
C GLY A 135 16.17 17.17 -3.51
N MET A 136 15.05 17.81 -3.14
CA MET A 136 14.79 18.16 -1.74
C MET A 136 14.77 16.91 -0.88
N ARG A 137 15.62 16.88 0.15
CA ARG A 137 15.81 15.70 1.01
C ARG A 137 14.52 15.19 1.62
N SER A 138 13.69 16.09 2.16
CA SER A 138 12.53 15.71 2.97
C SER A 138 11.21 15.83 2.21
N THR A 139 10.48 14.72 2.13
CA THR A 139 9.08 14.68 1.69
C THR A 139 8.19 15.63 2.50
N PHE A 140 8.44 15.83 3.79
CA PHE A 140 7.70 16.78 4.63
C PHE A 140 7.91 18.22 4.17
N THR A 141 9.15 18.62 3.93
CA THR A 141 9.49 19.96 3.44
C THR A 141 8.80 20.24 2.11
N VAL A 142 8.87 19.30 1.16
CA VAL A 142 8.15 19.41 -0.13
C VAL A 142 6.64 19.61 0.11
N GLY A 143 6.04 18.82 1.00
CA GLY A 143 4.62 18.94 1.32
C GLY A 143 4.23 20.28 1.95
N ARG A 144 5.11 20.87 2.77
CA ARG A 144 4.92 22.20 3.35
C ARG A 144 5.03 23.29 2.28
N VAL A 145 6.09 23.26 1.46
CA VAL A 145 6.29 24.24 0.39
C VAL A 145 5.12 24.23 -0.60
N LEU A 146 4.67 23.04 -1.04
CA LEU A 146 3.52 22.91 -1.93
C LEU A 146 2.23 23.45 -1.31
N ARG A 147 2.05 23.28 0.01
CA ARG A 147 0.87 23.78 0.73
C ARG A 147 0.82 25.30 0.75
N GLU A 148 1.96 25.95 0.92
CA GLU A 148 2.08 27.41 0.96
C GLU A 148 2.01 28.00 -0.46
N ALA A 149 2.70 27.39 -1.44
CA ALA A 149 2.77 27.86 -2.82
C ALA A 149 1.52 27.58 -3.66
N SER A 150 0.65 26.66 -3.23
CA SER A 150 -0.56 26.26 -3.97
C SER A 150 -1.84 26.47 -3.13
N PRO A 151 -2.18 27.74 -2.83
CA PRO A 151 -3.41 28.04 -2.10
C PRO A 151 -4.63 27.64 -2.92
N GLY A 152 -5.67 27.16 -2.23
CA GLY A 152 -6.92 26.75 -2.86
C GLY A 152 -8.01 26.59 -1.81
N THR A 153 -9.27 26.79 -2.22
CA THR A 153 -10.45 26.65 -1.35
C THR A 153 -10.94 25.21 -1.30
N GLY A 154 -11.59 24.82 -0.20
CA GLY A 154 -12.22 23.51 -0.04
C GLY A 154 -11.27 22.43 0.48
N VAL A 155 -11.59 21.17 0.18
CA VAL A 155 -10.80 20.02 0.61
C VAL A 155 -9.55 19.93 -0.27
N ARG A 156 -8.37 19.84 0.36
CA ARG A 156 -7.08 19.72 -0.33
C ARG A 156 -6.42 18.40 -0.03
N THR A 157 -5.81 17.78 -1.04
CA THR A 157 -4.80 16.75 -0.87
C THR A 157 -3.48 17.10 -1.56
N ILE A 158 -2.37 16.61 -1.01
CA ILE A 158 -1.03 16.70 -1.62
C ILE A 158 -0.45 15.29 -1.66
N MET A 159 -0.22 14.77 -2.87
CA MET A 159 0.48 13.51 -3.14
C MET A 159 1.86 13.83 -3.72
N ARG A 160 2.93 13.27 -3.18
CA ARG A 160 4.30 13.61 -3.61
C ARG A 160 5.27 12.46 -3.43
N ILE A 161 6.37 12.52 -4.18
CA ILE A 161 7.50 11.59 -4.03
C ILE A 161 8.67 12.25 -3.28
N GLY A 162 9.43 11.41 -2.58
CA GLY A 162 10.76 11.77 -2.06
C GLY A 162 11.86 11.48 -3.08
N ARG A 163 13.11 11.63 -2.64
CA ARG A 163 14.30 11.34 -3.45
C ARG A 163 14.36 9.87 -3.91
N ALA A 164 13.76 8.94 -3.16
CA ALA A 164 13.66 7.54 -3.59
C ALA A 164 12.93 7.39 -4.93
N GLY A 165 11.83 8.14 -5.11
CA GLY A 165 11.09 8.15 -6.38
C GLY A 165 11.90 8.81 -7.49
N GLU A 166 12.56 9.93 -7.21
CA GLU A 166 13.42 10.66 -8.16
C GLU A 166 14.59 9.80 -8.66
N ASN A 167 15.18 9.03 -7.75
CA ASN A 167 16.28 8.10 -8.02
C ASN A 167 15.80 6.70 -8.43
N LEU A 168 14.50 6.54 -8.72
CA LEU A 168 13.92 5.33 -9.29
C LEU A 168 14.11 4.05 -8.46
N VAL A 169 14.16 4.16 -7.13
CA VAL A 169 14.08 3.00 -6.22
C VAL A 169 12.75 2.29 -6.49
N ARG A 170 12.76 0.98 -6.78
CA ARG A 170 11.59 0.24 -7.30
C ARG A 170 10.46 0.06 -6.30
N TYR A 171 10.75 0.27 -5.02
CA TYR A 171 9.77 0.31 -3.93
C TYR A 171 9.65 1.72 -3.33
N ALA A 172 9.85 2.76 -4.14
CA ALA A 172 9.52 4.14 -3.75
C ALA A 172 8.00 4.33 -3.66
N CYS A 173 7.55 5.00 -2.62
CA CYS A 173 6.13 5.26 -2.36
C CYS A 173 5.70 6.66 -2.83
N VAL A 174 4.39 6.89 -2.90
CA VAL A 174 3.83 8.25 -2.98
C VAL A 174 3.23 8.59 -1.62
N VAL A 175 3.78 9.62 -0.98
CA VAL A 175 3.30 10.15 0.29
C VAL A 175 2.10 11.05 0.02
N SER A 176 0.94 10.66 0.53
CA SER A 176 -0.30 11.42 0.54
C SER A 176 -0.51 12.08 1.90
N GLU A 177 -0.73 13.39 1.90
CA GLU A 177 -0.74 14.19 3.13
C GLU A 177 0.55 14.00 3.92
N THR A 178 0.51 14.05 5.25
CA THR A 178 1.73 13.92 6.06
C THR A 178 2.06 12.47 6.41
N TYR A 179 1.05 11.57 6.46
CA TYR A 179 1.19 10.26 7.13
C TYR A 179 0.53 9.09 6.40
N ARG A 180 0.13 9.26 5.14
CA ARG A 180 -0.52 8.20 4.35
C ARG A 180 0.27 7.95 3.08
N HIS A 181 0.14 6.74 2.55
CA HIS A 181 1.00 6.29 1.47
C HIS A 181 0.22 5.47 0.47
N PHE A 182 0.56 5.66 -0.81
CA PHE A 182 0.56 4.56 -1.75
C PHE A 182 1.89 3.84 -1.57
N GLY A 183 1.93 2.93 -0.60
CA GLY A 183 3.18 2.43 0.00
C GLY A 183 3.97 1.50 -0.92
N ARG A 184 3.32 0.43 -1.39
CA ARG A 184 4.00 -0.70 -2.06
C ARG A 184 3.98 -0.60 -3.58
N MET A 185 4.72 -1.49 -4.22
CA MET A 185 4.75 -1.76 -5.68
C MET A 185 5.41 -0.66 -6.54
N GLY A 186 5.93 0.42 -5.96
CA GLY A 186 6.75 1.38 -6.71
C GLY A 186 6.01 2.49 -7.44
N LEU A 187 4.84 2.93 -6.95
CA LEU A 187 4.15 4.08 -7.57
C LEU A 187 5.03 5.34 -7.58
N GLY A 188 5.85 5.53 -6.55
CA GLY A 188 6.77 6.67 -6.47
C GLY A 188 7.85 6.64 -7.55
N THR A 189 8.28 5.45 -7.94
CA THR A 189 9.19 5.22 -9.08
C THR A 189 8.53 5.64 -10.40
N VAL A 190 7.24 5.31 -10.59
CA VAL A 190 6.51 5.71 -11.81
C VAL A 190 6.37 7.23 -11.87
N PHE A 191 6.05 7.88 -10.75
CA PHE A 191 6.08 9.36 -10.65
C PHE A 191 7.44 9.93 -11.04
N GLY A 192 8.53 9.36 -10.50
CA GLY A 192 9.90 9.78 -10.79
C GLY A 192 10.26 9.64 -12.27
N SER A 193 9.93 8.50 -12.89
CA SER A 193 10.18 8.23 -14.32
C SER A 193 9.49 9.25 -15.25
N LYS A 194 8.38 9.83 -14.78
CA LYS A 194 7.61 10.84 -15.48
C LYS A 194 8.04 12.28 -15.20
N LYS A 195 9.06 12.46 -14.33
CA LYS A 195 9.47 13.74 -13.75
C LYS A 195 8.31 14.46 -13.05
N LEU A 196 7.35 13.69 -12.51
CA LEU A 196 6.21 14.20 -11.77
C LEU A 196 6.53 14.19 -10.28
N LYS A 197 6.83 15.36 -9.72
CA LYS A 197 7.18 15.52 -8.30
C LYS A 197 5.98 15.37 -7.37
N ALA A 198 4.83 15.94 -7.76
CA ALA A 198 3.64 15.96 -6.92
C ALA A 198 2.33 16.27 -7.67
N LEU A 199 1.22 15.93 -7.00
CA LEU A 199 -0.14 16.37 -7.30
C LEU A 199 -0.67 17.16 -6.10
N VAL A 200 -1.16 18.37 -6.34
CA VAL A 200 -1.94 19.16 -5.39
C VAL A 200 -3.37 19.21 -5.92
N ILE A 201 -4.32 18.64 -5.22
CA ILE A 201 -5.72 18.59 -5.65
C ILE A 201 -6.57 19.35 -4.66
N HIS A 202 -7.42 20.26 -5.14
CA HIS A 202 -8.35 21.03 -4.33
C HIS A 202 -9.75 21.06 -4.96
N GLY A 203 -10.77 20.93 -4.12
CA GLY A 203 -12.14 20.90 -4.56
C GLY A 203 -13.13 21.32 -3.49
N LYS A 204 -14.22 21.97 -3.90
CA LYS A 204 -15.29 22.45 -3.00
C LYS A 204 -16.68 21.97 -3.42
N SER A 205 -16.75 21.18 -4.49
CA SER A 205 -18.01 20.64 -4.99
C SER A 205 -18.64 19.71 -3.96
N SER A 206 -19.95 19.85 -3.81
CA SER A 206 -20.78 19.02 -2.93
C SER A 206 -21.56 17.98 -3.74
N ILE A 207 -21.94 16.88 -3.07
CA ILE A 207 -22.72 15.82 -3.69
C ILE A 207 -24.19 16.05 -3.38
N ARG A 208 -25.03 16.15 -4.42
CA ARG A 208 -26.49 16.21 -4.26
C ARG A 208 -27.05 14.80 -4.05
N LEU A 209 -27.80 14.62 -2.97
CA LEU A 209 -28.42 13.36 -2.58
C LEU A 209 -29.87 13.27 -3.10
N PRO A 210 -30.27 12.15 -3.74
CA PRO A 210 -31.62 11.99 -4.27
C PRO A 210 -32.66 11.65 -3.20
N LYS A 211 -32.29 10.90 -2.16
CA LYS A 211 -33.20 10.37 -1.13
C LYS A 211 -32.66 10.64 0.28
N ILE A 212 -32.82 11.87 0.80
CA ILE A 212 -32.18 12.32 2.05
C ILE A 212 -32.53 11.45 3.26
N LYS A 213 -33.81 11.07 3.44
CA LYS A 213 -34.24 10.26 4.58
C LYS A 213 -33.61 8.86 4.55
N ALA A 214 -33.80 8.12 3.44
CA ALA A 214 -33.23 6.79 3.27
C ALA A 214 -31.68 6.79 3.36
N TYR A 215 -31.04 7.87 2.87
CA TYR A 215 -29.60 8.05 3.04
C TYR A 215 -29.18 8.18 4.50
N ARG A 216 -29.90 8.97 5.30
CA ARG A 216 -29.60 9.12 6.74
C ARG A 216 -29.77 7.80 7.47
N ASP A 217 -30.84 7.07 7.20
CA ASP A 217 -31.09 5.77 7.84
C ASP A 217 -29.93 4.78 7.60
N VAL A 218 -29.44 4.67 6.35
CA VAL A 218 -28.29 3.81 6.01
C VAL A 218 -26.97 4.36 6.56
N TYR A 219 -26.79 5.69 6.56
CA TYR A 219 -25.60 6.31 7.14
C TYR A 219 -25.50 6.02 8.64
N ASP A 220 -26.61 6.18 9.36
CA ASP A 220 -26.70 5.95 10.80
C ASP A 220 -26.48 4.47 11.13
N GLU A 221 -27.04 3.54 10.32
CA GLU A 221 -26.77 2.10 10.44
C GLU A 221 -25.26 1.80 10.33
N ILE A 222 -24.59 2.31 9.29
CA ILE A 222 -23.15 2.09 9.07
C ILE A 222 -22.32 2.76 10.19
N TYR A 223 -22.70 3.97 10.60
CA TYR A 223 -22.01 4.70 11.66
C TYR A 223 -22.11 3.97 13.00
N ASP A 224 -23.30 3.48 13.35
CA ASP A 224 -23.55 2.73 14.57
C ASP A 224 -22.82 1.39 14.56
N LEU A 225 -22.79 0.69 13.42
CA LEU A 225 -21.95 -0.50 13.26
C LEU A 225 -20.47 -0.17 13.48
N ALA A 226 -19.98 0.99 13.02
CA ALA A 226 -18.58 1.37 13.21
C ALA A 226 -18.23 1.78 14.64
N VAL A 227 -19.14 2.46 15.34
CA VAL A 227 -18.84 3.11 16.63
C VAL A 227 -19.37 2.31 17.83
N LYS A 228 -20.49 1.60 17.70
CA LYS A 228 -21.16 0.92 18.82
C LYS A 228 -20.91 -0.59 18.90
N SER A 229 -20.60 -1.27 17.77
CA SER A 229 -20.44 -2.75 17.75
C SER A 229 -19.13 -3.28 18.37
N GLY A 230 -18.16 -2.40 18.66
CA GLY A 230 -16.81 -2.79 19.07
C GLY A 230 -15.90 -3.28 17.94
N SER A 231 -16.40 -3.48 16.71
CA SER A 231 -15.61 -3.96 15.56
C SER A 231 -14.39 -3.09 15.23
N MET A 232 -14.46 -1.79 15.53
CA MET A 232 -13.39 -0.82 15.32
C MET A 232 -12.56 -0.51 16.56
N LYS A 233 -12.93 -1.05 17.74
CA LYS A 233 -12.34 -0.69 19.03
C LYS A 233 -10.82 -0.82 19.01
N LYS A 234 -10.30 -1.93 18.50
CA LYS A 234 -8.85 -2.14 18.40
C LYS A 234 -8.12 -1.08 17.59
N TYR A 235 -8.66 -0.72 16.43
CA TYR A 235 -8.06 0.28 15.55
C TYR A 235 -8.20 1.69 16.13
N HIS A 236 -9.26 1.94 16.89
CA HIS A 236 -9.48 3.20 17.57
C HIS A 236 -8.51 3.40 18.74
N GLU A 237 -8.34 2.40 19.60
CA GLU A 237 -7.60 2.50 20.86
C GLU A 237 -6.08 2.45 20.65
N LEU A 238 -5.57 1.39 20.02
CA LEU A 238 -4.13 1.11 19.89
C LEU A 238 -3.65 1.17 18.43
N GLY A 239 -4.56 1.41 17.49
CA GLY A 239 -4.24 1.35 16.06
C GLY A 239 -3.97 -0.08 15.58
N THR A 240 -3.35 -0.19 14.40
CA THR A 240 -2.94 -1.51 13.90
C THR A 240 -1.84 -2.13 14.76
N ALA A 241 -1.05 -1.31 15.45
CA ALA A 241 0.04 -1.71 16.33
C ALA A 241 -0.39 -2.68 17.45
N MET A 242 -1.68 -2.73 17.81
CA MET A 242 -2.23 -3.79 18.69
C MET A 242 -1.81 -5.20 18.23
N ASN A 243 -1.61 -5.43 16.94
CA ASN A 243 -1.29 -6.76 16.42
C ASN A 243 0.12 -7.25 16.83
N ILE A 244 1.04 -6.42 17.32
CA ILE A 244 2.41 -6.85 17.67
C ILE A 244 2.38 -7.98 18.70
N LEU A 245 1.73 -7.77 19.85
CA LEU A 245 1.72 -8.77 20.93
C LEU A 245 0.93 -10.04 20.58
N PRO A 246 -0.31 -9.97 20.04
CA PRO A 246 -1.04 -11.17 19.63
C PRO A 246 -0.28 -12.02 18.61
N ILE A 247 0.31 -11.39 17.58
CA ILE A 247 1.06 -12.14 16.56
C ILE A 247 2.35 -12.73 17.15
N ASN A 248 3.03 -12.01 18.03
CA ASN A 248 4.18 -12.54 18.77
C ASN A 248 3.80 -13.74 19.64
N THR A 249 2.70 -13.65 20.38
CA THR A 249 2.17 -14.72 21.24
C THR A 249 1.79 -15.98 20.46
N LEU A 250 1.30 -15.82 19.23
CA LEU A 250 1.03 -16.95 18.32
C LEU A 250 2.30 -17.61 17.79
N GLY A 251 3.49 -17.01 17.96
CA GLY A 251 4.71 -17.47 17.30
C GLY A 251 4.67 -17.23 15.80
N ALA A 252 4.15 -16.07 15.39
CA ALA A 252 3.94 -15.72 13.99
C ALA A 252 4.50 -14.33 13.63
N LEU A 253 5.31 -13.71 14.50
CA LEU A 253 5.92 -12.40 14.28
C LEU A 253 7.31 -12.58 13.66
N PRO A 254 7.51 -12.28 12.36
CA PRO A 254 8.81 -12.45 11.72
C PRO A 254 9.87 -11.60 12.41
N THR A 255 10.98 -12.24 12.79
CA THR A 255 12.05 -11.64 13.58
C THR A 255 13.41 -11.97 12.98
N LYS A 256 14.28 -10.96 12.84
CA LYS A 256 15.63 -11.07 12.24
C LYS A 256 15.65 -11.85 10.93
N ASN A 257 15.01 -11.29 9.91
CA ASN A 257 14.80 -11.97 8.62
C ASN A 257 14.06 -13.32 8.71
N LEU A 258 13.07 -13.43 9.61
CA LEU A 258 12.32 -14.66 9.90
C LEU A 258 13.22 -15.82 10.36
N SER A 259 14.43 -15.59 10.88
CA SER A 259 15.18 -16.68 11.55
C SER A 259 14.49 -17.11 12.85
N GLU A 260 13.65 -16.25 13.40
CA GLU A 260 12.82 -16.46 14.59
C GLU A 260 11.38 -16.01 14.27
N ALA A 261 10.38 -16.66 14.86
CA ALA A 261 8.96 -16.29 14.73
C ALA A 261 8.38 -15.61 15.98
N ARG A 262 9.25 -15.30 16.95
CA ARG A 262 8.96 -14.53 18.15
C ARG A 262 10.08 -13.51 18.35
N PHE A 263 9.73 -12.37 18.92
CA PHE A 263 10.65 -11.32 19.29
C PHE A 263 10.58 -11.06 20.79
N ASP A 264 11.70 -11.25 21.49
CA ASP A 264 11.80 -10.98 22.93
C ASP A 264 11.50 -9.51 23.26
N GLY A 265 11.86 -8.59 22.36
CA GLY A 265 11.61 -7.16 22.51
C GLY A 265 10.22 -6.67 22.07
N ALA A 266 9.26 -7.58 21.81
CA ALA A 266 7.96 -7.21 21.24
C ALA A 266 7.15 -6.23 22.11
N GLU A 267 7.25 -6.32 23.44
CA GLU A 267 6.56 -5.41 24.36
C GLU A 267 6.98 -3.95 24.14
N ASN A 268 8.27 -3.70 23.95
CA ASN A 268 8.82 -2.34 23.78
C ASN A 268 8.40 -1.66 22.46
N ILE A 269 7.92 -2.44 21.48
CA ILE A 269 7.46 -1.92 20.19
C ILE A 269 5.96 -2.16 19.98
N SER A 270 5.25 -2.57 21.05
CA SER A 270 3.82 -2.88 21.01
C SER A 270 2.95 -1.62 20.88
N GLY A 271 1.71 -1.80 20.43
CA GLY A 271 0.73 -0.72 20.39
C GLY A 271 0.43 -0.16 21.77
N GLU A 272 0.41 -1.02 22.78
CA GLU A 272 0.23 -0.70 24.20
C GLU A 272 1.34 0.23 24.70
N ASP A 273 2.61 -0.13 24.48
CA ASP A 273 3.76 0.64 24.96
C ASP A 273 3.90 1.98 24.22
N LEU A 274 3.68 1.97 22.89
CA LEU A 274 3.61 3.19 22.08
C LEU A 274 2.49 4.12 22.56
N ALA A 275 1.30 3.58 22.84
CA ALA A 275 0.17 4.36 23.35
C ALA A 275 0.47 4.99 24.71
N ALA A 276 1.08 4.23 25.63
CA ALA A 276 1.41 4.70 26.97
C ALA A 276 2.54 5.74 26.99
N LYS A 277 3.58 5.56 26.15
CA LYS A 277 4.83 6.32 26.28
C LYS A 277 5.06 7.35 25.18
N LYS A 278 4.45 7.20 23.99
CA LYS A 278 4.82 7.99 22.80
C LYS A 278 3.67 8.64 22.07
N LEU A 279 2.44 8.11 22.16
CA LEU A 279 1.30 8.62 21.42
C LEU A 279 1.01 10.09 21.77
N GLY A 280 1.23 10.99 20.80
CA GLY A 280 0.91 12.40 20.97
C GLY A 280 -0.42 12.79 20.34
N ARG A 281 -0.85 12.10 19.27
CA ARG A 281 -2.07 12.45 18.55
C ARG A 281 -2.63 11.28 17.75
N ARG A 282 -3.96 11.26 17.60
CA ARG A 282 -4.68 10.43 16.62
C ARG A 282 -5.31 11.29 15.53
N VAL A 283 -5.37 10.77 14.31
CA VAL A 283 -5.97 11.43 13.14
C VAL A 283 -6.85 10.44 12.37
N ALA A 284 -7.92 10.95 11.75
CA ALA A 284 -8.80 10.18 10.89
C ALA A 284 -8.61 10.49 9.41
N CYS A 285 -8.93 9.52 8.55
CA CYS A 285 -9.22 9.81 7.15
C CYS A 285 -10.54 10.61 7.06
N SER A 286 -10.78 11.31 5.95
CA SER A 286 -12.05 12.02 5.74
C SER A 286 -13.25 11.10 5.93
N HIS A 287 -14.29 11.59 6.62
CA HIS A 287 -15.52 10.85 6.95
C HIS A 287 -15.33 9.55 7.77
N CYS A 288 -14.16 9.28 8.33
CA CYS A 288 -13.92 8.08 9.13
C CYS A 288 -14.08 8.38 10.63
N PRO A 289 -14.97 7.69 11.37
CA PRO A 289 -15.15 7.92 12.81
C PRO A 289 -14.08 7.23 13.68
N VAL A 290 -13.18 6.44 13.09
CA VAL A 290 -12.29 5.53 13.85
C VAL A 290 -11.01 6.20 14.32
N ALA A 291 -10.46 7.16 13.58
CA ALA A 291 -9.18 7.82 13.89
C ALA A 291 -7.98 6.85 14.13
N CYS A 292 -7.82 5.83 13.27
CA CYS A 292 -6.79 4.80 13.44
C CYS A 292 -5.34 5.24 13.20
N ILE A 293 -5.09 6.46 12.69
CA ILE A 293 -3.74 6.95 12.41
C ILE A 293 -3.14 7.45 13.71
N HIS A 294 -2.19 6.71 14.26
CA HIS A 294 -1.52 7.04 15.51
C HIS A 294 -0.17 7.70 15.23
N LEU A 295 0.08 8.81 15.91
CA LEU A 295 1.29 9.60 15.76
C LEU A 295 2.08 9.59 17.07
N ALA A 296 3.23 8.93 17.05
CA ALA A 296 4.20 8.98 18.13
C ALA A 296 4.91 10.33 18.14
N THR A 297 5.35 10.76 19.32
CA THR A 297 6.17 11.96 19.51
C THR A 297 7.60 11.54 19.83
N ILE A 298 8.54 12.07 19.05
CA ILE A 298 9.96 12.05 19.37
C ILE A 298 10.33 13.45 19.84
N ARG A 299 10.93 13.56 21.03
CA ARG A 299 11.51 14.80 21.54
C ARG A 299 13.02 14.65 21.56
N GLU A 300 13.70 15.46 20.78
CA GLU A 300 15.16 15.44 20.67
C GLU A 300 15.72 16.76 21.20
N PRO A 301 16.66 16.74 22.16
CA PRO A 301 17.30 17.96 22.63
C PRO A 301 18.14 18.57 21.49
N TYR A 302 18.21 19.89 21.43
CA TYR A 302 19.19 20.55 20.57
C TYR A 302 20.59 20.29 21.13
N PRO A 303 21.61 20.01 20.28
CA PRO A 303 22.96 19.66 20.74
C PRO A 303 23.56 20.65 21.75
N ASP A 304 23.35 21.95 21.51
CA ASP A 304 23.96 23.03 22.28
C ASP A 304 22.96 23.82 23.14
N GLU A 305 21.69 23.37 23.19
CA GLU A 305 20.60 24.10 23.86
C GLU A 305 19.76 23.14 24.73
N PRO A 306 20.17 22.87 26.00
CA PRO A 306 19.68 21.75 26.81
C PRO A 306 18.20 21.82 27.20
N TYR A 307 17.57 23.00 27.12
CA TYR A 307 16.15 23.20 27.40
C TYR A 307 15.27 23.24 26.15
N PHE A 308 15.87 23.26 24.96
CA PHE A 308 15.15 23.32 23.70
C PHE A 308 15.05 21.92 23.11
N TYR A 309 13.87 21.61 22.53
CA TYR A 309 13.60 20.32 21.93
C TYR A 309 12.99 20.49 20.56
N LYS A 310 13.44 19.67 19.61
CA LYS A 310 12.71 19.40 18.38
C LYS A 310 11.69 18.30 18.67
N THR A 311 10.41 18.58 18.38
CA THR A 311 9.34 17.58 18.46
C THR A 311 8.97 17.13 17.04
N THR A 312 9.15 15.84 16.76
CA THR A 312 8.77 15.22 15.50
C THR A 312 7.60 14.26 15.73
N PHE A 313 6.61 14.27 14.84
CA PHE A 313 5.51 13.31 14.85
C PHE A 313 5.77 12.22 13.82
N VAL A 314 5.78 10.97 14.25
CA VAL A 314 6.00 9.80 13.39
C VAL A 314 4.76 8.91 13.42
N SER A 315 4.20 8.63 12.26
CA SER A 315 3.08 7.70 12.15
C SER A 315 3.57 6.28 12.31
N TYR A 316 2.86 5.48 13.10
CA TYR A 316 3.19 4.08 13.28
C TYR A 316 1.99 3.18 12.98
N ASP A 317 2.30 2.08 12.32
CA ASP A 317 1.38 1.01 11.96
C ASP A 317 2.08 -0.33 12.23
N TYR A 318 1.30 -1.40 12.41
CA TYR A 318 1.80 -2.76 12.61
C TYR A 318 2.93 -3.13 11.64
N GLU A 319 2.71 -2.91 10.34
CA GLU A 319 3.66 -3.33 9.31
C GLU A 319 4.99 -2.58 9.40
N LEU A 320 4.99 -1.32 9.83
CA LEU A 320 6.21 -0.52 10.02
C LEU A 320 6.98 -1.02 11.25
N LEU A 321 6.26 -1.31 12.33
CA LEU A 321 6.84 -1.85 13.57
C LEU A 321 7.40 -3.27 13.38
N TYR A 322 6.75 -4.10 12.56
CA TYR A 322 7.30 -5.39 12.17
C TYR A 322 8.55 -5.19 11.30
N SER A 323 8.43 -4.51 10.16
CA SER A 323 9.46 -4.51 9.12
C SER A 323 10.72 -3.75 9.51
N LEU A 324 10.58 -2.67 10.28
CA LEU A 324 11.70 -1.86 10.75
C LEU A 324 12.06 -2.16 12.22
N GLY A 325 11.24 -2.91 12.95
CA GLY A 325 11.47 -3.32 14.33
C GLY A 325 11.89 -4.79 14.41
N SER A 326 10.94 -5.70 14.62
CA SER A 326 11.23 -7.13 14.87
C SER A 326 12.03 -7.78 13.75
N MET A 327 11.73 -7.46 12.49
CA MET A 327 12.43 -7.99 11.31
C MET A 327 13.92 -7.60 11.27
N LEU A 328 14.29 -6.48 11.90
CA LEU A 328 15.67 -6.00 12.07
C LEU A 328 16.21 -6.24 13.50
N GLY A 329 15.40 -6.85 14.38
CA GLY A 329 15.73 -7.10 15.79
C GLY A 329 15.76 -5.86 16.68
N ILE A 330 15.16 -4.74 16.25
CA ILE A 330 15.18 -3.46 16.99
C ILE A 330 14.07 -3.42 18.02
N SER A 331 14.44 -3.25 19.30
CA SER A 331 13.52 -3.07 20.43
C SER A 331 13.60 -1.69 21.09
N ASP A 332 14.61 -0.86 20.74
CA ASP A 332 14.64 0.53 21.18
C ASP A 332 13.63 1.36 20.38
N ILE A 333 12.56 1.78 21.07
CA ILE A 333 11.45 2.53 20.50
C ILE A 333 11.90 3.87 19.89
N ASN A 334 12.89 4.55 20.48
CA ASN A 334 13.35 5.84 19.96
C ASN A 334 14.12 5.65 18.65
N GLY A 335 15.07 4.72 18.62
CA GLY A 335 15.79 4.32 17.42
C GLY A 335 14.86 3.85 16.31
N LEU A 336 13.86 3.02 16.65
CA LEU A 336 12.84 2.55 15.70
C LEU A 336 12.05 3.72 15.07
N LEU A 337 11.53 4.63 15.90
CA LEU A 337 10.77 5.78 15.39
C LEU A 337 11.64 6.71 14.52
N LYS A 338 12.94 6.87 14.84
CA LYS A 338 13.89 7.62 14.00
C LYS A 338 14.21 6.92 12.68
N LEU A 339 14.21 5.59 12.67
CA LEU A 339 14.34 4.81 11.43
C LEU A 339 13.12 4.95 10.54
N MET A 340 11.92 4.87 11.13
CA MET A 340 10.66 5.12 10.43
C MET A 340 10.61 6.53 9.83
N ASP A 341 11.07 7.55 10.55
CA ASP A 341 11.14 8.93 10.05
C ASP A 341 12.10 9.07 8.85
N GLU A 342 13.27 8.40 8.85
CA GLU A 342 14.20 8.46 7.72
C GLU A 342 13.62 7.77 6.46
N VAL A 343 12.91 6.65 6.62
CA VAL A 343 12.17 5.97 5.53
C VAL A 343 11.11 6.90 4.93
N GLU A 344 10.37 7.61 5.77
CA GLU A 344 9.36 8.60 5.36
C GLU A 344 9.98 9.80 4.63
N ILE A 345 11.10 10.33 5.15
CA ILE A 345 11.88 11.42 4.55
C ILE A 345 12.30 11.03 3.12
N GLY A 346 12.79 9.81 2.93
CA GLY A 346 13.21 9.29 1.63
C GLY A 346 12.05 9.02 0.67
N GLY A 347 10.86 8.71 1.20
CA GLY A 347 9.68 8.32 0.42
C GLY A 347 9.75 6.87 -0.06
N LEU A 348 10.08 5.95 0.84
CA LEU A 348 10.23 4.51 0.59
C LEU A 348 9.04 3.70 1.13
N ASP A 349 8.80 2.51 0.59
CA ASP A 349 7.99 1.48 1.24
C ASP A 349 8.73 0.94 2.47
N ALA A 350 8.16 1.13 3.66
CA ALA A 350 8.76 0.64 4.90
C ALA A 350 8.90 -0.89 4.93
N ILE A 351 7.93 -1.63 4.38
CA ILE A 351 7.95 -3.09 4.38
C ILE A 351 9.13 -3.57 3.53
N SER A 352 9.18 -3.16 2.26
CA SER A 352 10.25 -3.56 1.36
C SER A 352 11.62 -3.10 1.83
N THR A 353 11.73 -1.89 2.41
CA THR A 353 12.98 -1.39 2.99
C THR A 353 13.45 -2.27 4.15
N GLY A 354 12.57 -2.57 5.10
CA GLY A 354 12.90 -3.42 6.26
C GLY A 354 13.31 -4.83 5.87
N VAL A 355 12.57 -5.47 4.95
CA VAL A 355 12.88 -6.82 4.48
C VAL A 355 14.18 -6.86 3.68
N ALA A 356 14.44 -5.86 2.83
CA ALA A 356 15.68 -5.76 2.07
C ALA A 356 16.90 -5.56 2.99
N LEU A 357 16.77 -4.72 4.03
CA LEU A 357 17.82 -4.52 5.03
C LEU A 357 18.03 -5.74 5.94
N ALA A 358 16.97 -6.49 6.24
CA ALA A 358 17.07 -7.75 6.98
C ALA A 358 17.85 -8.80 6.17
N TRP A 359 17.53 -8.95 4.89
CA TRP A 359 18.31 -9.82 3.99
C TRP A 359 19.77 -9.36 3.88
N ALA A 360 20.02 -8.05 3.72
CA ALA A 360 21.38 -7.51 3.64
C ALA A 360 22.18 -7.82 4.92
N THR A 361 21.56 -7.67 6.10
CA THR A 361 22.19 -7.98 7.38
C THR A 361 22.56 -9.46 7.49
N GLU A 362 21.65 -10.35 7.08
CA GLU A 362 21.93 -11.79 7.10
C GLU A 362 22.97 -12.19 6.05
N ALA A 363 22.89 -11.65 4.83
CA ALA A 363 23.86 -11.88 3.76
C ALA A 363 25.27 -11.44 4.19
N TYR A 364 25.38 -10.32 4.88
CA TYR A 364 26.64 -9.81 5.43
C TYR A 364 27.21 -10.73 6.50
N LYS A 365 26.38 -11.14 7.47
CA LYS A 365 26.78 -12.09 8.51
C LYS A 365 27.18 -13.47 7.96
N LYS A 366 26.65 -13.86 6.79
CA LYS A 366 27.04 -15.07 6.06
C LYS A 366 28.21 -14.86 5.08
N GLY A 367 28.77 -13.66 5.00
CA GLY A 367 29.91 -13.35 4.13
C GLY A 367 29.59 -13.28 2.62
N LEU A 368 28.31 -13.23 2.25
CA LEU A 368 27.87 -13.09 0.85
C LEU A 368 28.08 -11.67 0.31
N ILE A 369 28.04 -10.68 1.20
CA ILE A 369 28.37 -9.28 0.93
C ILE A 369 29.39 -8.80 1.97
N LYS A 370 30.18 -7.77 1.62
CA LYS A 370 31.26 -7.25 2.47
C LYS A 370 30.96 -5.84 2.96
N LEU A 371 31.70 -5.38 3.97
CA LEU A 371 31.57 -4.02 4.49
C LEU A 371 31.83 -2.95 3.41
N ASN A 372 32.70 -3.22 2.42
CA ASN A 372 32.93 -2.30 1.30
C ASN A 372 31.72 -2.16 0.36
N ASP A 373 30.84 -3.16 0.31
CA ASP A 373 29.58 -3.10 -0.41
C ASP A 373 28.53 -2.32 0.40
N LEU A 374 28.48 -2.57 1.71
CA LEU A 374 27.50 -1.96 2.63
C LEU A 374 27.82 -0.52 3.03
N LEU A 375 29.09 -0.13 3.11
CA LEU A 375 29.55 1.17 3.63
C LEU A 375 29.14 1.48 5.09
N VAL A 376 28.34 0.63 5.73
CA VAL A 376 27.89 0.72 7.11
C VAL A 376 27.82 -0.68 7.72
N ASP A 377 28.26 -0.82 8.96
CA ASP A 377 28.28 -2.10 9.68
C ASP A 377 26.89 -2.43 10.22
N LEU A 378 26.14 -3.26 9.48
CA LEU A 378 24.79 -3.68 9.85
C LEU A 378 24.82 -4.80 10.88
N ASP A 379 24.09 -4.59 11.97
CA ASP A 379 23.89 -5.61 13.01
C ASP A 379 22.46 -5.59 13.56
N TRP A 380 21.97 -6.74 14.00
CA TRP A 380 20.61 -6.87 14.53
C TRP A 380 20.41 -5.96 15.74
N GLY A 381 19.29 -5.24 15.77
CA GLY A 381 18.92 -4.37 16.89
C GLY A 381 19.61 -3.01 16.94
N LYS A 382 20.52 -2.69 16.01
CA LYS A 382 21.23 -1.40 15.97
C LYS A 382 20.56 -0.42 15.00
N ALA A 383 19.67 0.43 15.50
CA ALA A 383 18.86 1.33 14.65
C ALA A 383 19.68 2.32 13.80
N ASP A 384 20.77 2.89 14.33
CA ASP A 384 21.53 3.93 13.62
C ASP A 384 22.22 3.45 12.33
N PRO A 385 22.90 2.29 12.30
CA PRO A 385 23.37 1.68 11.06
C PRO A 385 22.28 1.52 9.98
N TYR A 386 21.09 1.06 10.36
CA TYR A 386 19.97 0.94 9.40
C TYR A 386 19.50 2.30 8.89
N ARG A 387 19.48 3.33 9.74
CA ARG A 387 19.15 4.70 9.32
C ARG A 387 20.11 5.22 8.27
N GLU A 388 21.39 4.92 8.40
CA GLU A 388 22.37 5.27 7.38
C GLU A 388 22.17 4.45 6.10
N ALA A 389 21.94 3.14 6.22
CA ALA A 389 21.65 2.30 5.06
C ALA A 389 20.40 2.75 4.28
N VAL A 390 19.36 3.27 4.94
CA VAL A 390 18.20 3.87 4.27
C VAL A 390 18.60 5.04 3.37
N LYS A 391 19.50 5.92 3.84
CA LYS A 391 20.01 7.03 3.00
C LYS A 391 20.81 6.49 1.82
N LEU A 392 21.64 5.48 2.05
CA LEU A 392 22.44 4.85 1.01
C LEU A 392 21.59 4.10 -0.04
N ILE A 393 20.44 3.52 0.33
CA ILE A 393 19.45 2.99 -0.62
C ILE A 393 18.93 4.10 -1.54
N VAL A 394 18.68 5.29 -0.99
CA VAL A 394 18.21 6.44 -1.78
C VAL A 394 19.32 7.00 -2.65
N ASP A 395 20.53 7.15 -2.12
CA ASP A 395 21.67 7.78 -2.79
C ASP A 395 22.34 6.86 -3.83
N GLN A 396 22.25 5.54 -3.65
CA GLN A 396 22.78 4.50 -4.55
C GLN A 396 24.27 4.69 -4.91
N PRO A 397 25.17 4.81 -3.92
CA PRO A 397 26.58 5.17 -4.16
C PRO A 397 27.42 4.08 -4.86
N ASN A 398 26.95 2.84 -4.88
CA ASN A 398 27.66 1.70 -5.47
C ASN A 398 26.68 0.67 -6.06
N GLU A 399 27.20 -0.37 -6.70
CA GLU A 399 26.39 -1.41 -7.36
C GLU A 399 25.53 -2.23 -6.38
N PHE A 400 25.96 -2.37 -5.12
CA PHE A 400 25.17 -3.05 -4.10
C PHE A 400 23.89 -2.26 -3.79
N TYR A 401 23.98 -0.96 -3.53
CA TYR A 401 22.81 -0.14 -3.25
C TYR A 401 21.92 0.08 -4.49
N LYS A 402 22.48 0.11 -5.70
CA LYS A 402 21.67 0.08 -6.94
C LYS A 402 20.87 -1.23 -7.05
N ALA A 403 21.48 -2.37 -6.74
CA ALA A 403 20.77 -3.64 -6.71
C ALA A 403 19.72 -3.68 -5.59
N LEU A 404 20.06 -3.21 -4.39
CA LEU A 404 19.15 -3.14 -3.24
C LEU A 404 17.94 -2.24 -3.53
N ALA A 405 18.14 -1.14 -4.25
CA ALA A 405 17.07 -0.27 -4.73
C ALA A 405 16.10 -0.96 -5.72
N MET A 406 16.48 -2.09 -6.31
CA MET A 406 15.62 -2.89 -7.19
C MET A 406 14.80 -3.96 -6.46
N GLY A 407 15.00 -4.12 -5.14
CA GLY A 407 14.27 -5.06 -4.28
C GLY A 407 15.08 -6.30 -3.91
N VAL A 408 14.60 -7.05 -2.93
CA VAL A 408 15.36 -8.20 -2.37
C VAL A 408 15.42 -9.38 -3.33
N ASP A 409 14.40 -9.57 -4.17
CA ASP A 409 14.42 -10.64 -5.19
C ASP A 409 15.50 -10.39 -6.24
N HIS A 410 15.70 -9.14 -6.65
CA HIS A 410 16.76 -8.76 -7.58
C HIS A 410 18.14 -8.87 -6.91
N SER A 411 18.29 -8.30 -5.72
CA SER A 411 19.55 -8.28 -4.99
C SER A 411 20.10 -9.68 -4.71
N SER A 412 19.22 -10.59 -4.27
CA SER A 412 19.60 -11.96 -3.95
C SER A 412 19.96 -12.82 -5.17
N LYS A 413 19.55 -12.43 -6.37
CA LYS A 413 20.02 -13.06 -7.62
C LYS A 413 21.48 -12.74 -7.92
N ILE A 414 21.92 -11.53 -7.57
CA ILE A 414 23.28 -11.04 -7.85
C ILE A 414 24.26 -11.49 -6.76
N TYR A 415 23.89 -11.31 -5.50
CA TYR A 415 24.78 -11.53 -4.35
C TYR A 415 24.53 -12.86 -3.62
N GLY A 416 23.51 -13.64 -4.02
CA GLY A 416 23.15 -14.91 -3.39
C GLY A 416 22.13 -14.77 -2.24
N GLY A 417 21.94 -15.84 -1.47
CA GLY A 417 21.00 -15.83 -0.34
C GLY A 417 19.52 -15.85 -0.74
N ARG A 418 19.20 -16.41 -1.93
CA ARG A 418 17.82 -16.54 -2.42
C ARG A 418 16.93 -17.35 -1.48
N ASP A 419 17.51 -18.31 -0.75
CA ASP A 419 16.80 -19.18 0.19
C ASP A 419 16.17 -18.39 1.36
N PHE A 420 16.79 -17.26 1.75
CA PHE A 420 16.32 -16.38 2.82
C PHE A 420 15.96 -14.97 2.34
N ALA A 421 15.81 -14.77 1.03
CA ALA A 421 15.22 -13.56 0.46
C ALA A 421 13.69 -13.66 0.51
N LEU A 422 13.08 -13.04 1.52
CA LEU A 422 11.64 -13.11 1.77
C LEU A 422 10.84 -12.18 0.85
N SER A 423 10.70 -12.60 -0.41
CA SER A 423 9.81 -11.97 -1.39
C SER A 423 8.90 -13.01 -2.05
N PHE A 424 7.69 -12.56 -2.38
CA PHE A 424 6.62 -13.36 -2.98
C PHE A 424 6.15 -12.65 -4.25
N GLY A 425 6.35 -13.28 -5.42
CA GLY A 425 6.09 -12.61 -6.72
C GLY A 425 6.88 -11.32 -6.91
N GLY A 426 8.06 -11.21 -6.30
CA GLY A 426 8.91 -10.01 -6.32
C GLY A 426 8.57 -8.94 -5.27
N ASN A 427 7.45 -9.06 -4.56
CA ASN A 427 7.05 -8.13 -3.50
C ASN A 427 7.51 -8.65 -2.13
N GLU A 428 8.11 -7.80 -1.30
CA GLU A 428 8.64 -8.23 -0.01
C GLU A 428 7.55 -8.72 0.97
N MET A 429 7.93 -9.65 1.84
CA MET A 429 7.04 -10.28 2.82
C MET A 429 6.34 -9.26 3.72
N PRO A 430 5.02 -9.39 3.99
CA PRO A 430 4.35 -8.67 5.06
C PRO A 430 4.47 -9.39 6.41
N GLY A 431 4.11 -8.73 7.51
CA GLY A 431 4.45 -9.17 8.86
C GLY A 431 3.71 -10.39 9.42
N TYR A 432 3.33 -11.41 8.66
CA TYR A 432 2.64 -12.59 9.22
C TYR A 432 3.28 -13.90 8.78
N HIS A 433 3.80 -14.65 9.76
CA HIS A 433 4.21 -16.04 9.61
C HIS A 433 3.20 -16.96 10.33
N THR A 434 1.91 -16.82 9.97
CA THR A 434 0.81 -17.52 10.66
C THR A 434 0.60 -18.94 10.20
N GLY A 435 0.97 -19.29 8.97
CA GLY A 435 0.71 -20.61 8.40
C GLY A 435 0.70 -20.61 6.87
N PRO A 436 0.28 -21.73 6.25
CA PRO A 436 0.30 -21.88 4.80
C PRO A 436 -0.62 -20.88 4.07
N ALA A 437 -1.78 -20.52 4.63
CA ALA A 437 -2.72 -19.63 3.94
C ALA A 437 -2.15 -18.22 3.76
N ALA A 438 -1.40 -17.72 4.75
CA ALA A 438 -0.69 -16.45 4.64
C ALA A 438 0.29 -16.45 3.45
N HIS A 439 1.20 -17.42 3.39
CA HIS A 439 2.23 -17.48 2.34
C HIS A 439 1.65 -17.77 0.96
N ILE A 440 0.68 -18.69 0.85
CA ILE A 440 -0.03 -18.95 -0.41
C ILE A 440 -0.73 -17.66 -0.86
N GLY A 441 -1.41 -16.96 0.05
CA GLY A 441 -2.05 -15.68 -0.24
C GLY A 441 -1.08 -14.62 -0.78
N TYR A 442 0.16 -14.57 -0.27
CA TYR A 442 1.20 -13.67 -0.80
C TYR A 442 1.66 -14.09 -2.19
N LEU A 443 1.70 -15.39 -2.50
CA LEU A 443 2.10 -15.89 -3.80
C LEU A 443 1.03 -15.66 -4.87
N ILE A 444 -0.24 -15.90 -4.55
CA ILE A 444 -1.33 -15.90 -5.54
C ILE A 444 -2.10 -14.59 -5.66
N GLY A 445 -2.03 -13.73 -4.62
CA GLY A 445 -2.75 -12.47 -4.59
C GLY A 445 -2.38 -11.53 -5.75
N SER A 446 -3.33 -10.74 -6.25
CA SER A 446 -3.09 -9.84 -7.40
C SER A 446 -1.88 -8.92 -7.18
N ARG A 447 -1.67 -8.43 -5.95
CA ARG A 447 -0.58 -7.52 -5.57
C ARG A 447 0.54 -8.21 -4.76
N HIS A 448 0.46 -9.53 -4.59
CA HIS A 448 1.32 -10.28 -3.68
C HIS A 448 1.30 -9.71 -2.24
N SER A 449 0.11 -9.40 -1.73
CA SER A 449 -0.08 -8.67 -0.47
C SER A 449 -0.98 -9.39 0.51
N HIS A 450 -0.71 -9.25 1.81
CA HIS A 450 -1.61 -9.73 2.87
C HIS A 450 -3.02 -9.09 2.81
N LEU A 451 -3.17 -7.98 2.10
CA LEU A 451 -4.45 -7.30 1.93
C LEU A 451 -5.30 -7.86 0.79
N ASP A 452 -4.76 -8.75 -0.05
CA ASP A 452 -5.47 -9.32 -1.20
C ASP A 452 -6.52 -10.34 -0.77
N ALA A 453 -6.12 -11.31 0.07
CA ALA A 453 -6.99 -12.40 0.50
C ALA A 453 -6.95 -12.65 2.03
N ALA A 454 -6.20 -11.84 2.79
CA ALA A 454 -6.07 -11.96 4.25
C ALA A 454 -5.83 -13.40 4.76
N GLY A 455 -4.96 -14.17 4.08
CA GLY A 455 -4.66 -15.56 4.42
C GLY A 455 -4.24 -15.76 5.87
N TYR A 456 -3.58 -14.76 6.48
CA TYR A 456 -3.26 -14.77 7.91
C TYR A 456 -4.49 -14.92 8.81
N SER A 457 -5.63 -14.36 8.41
CA SER A 457 -6.90 -14.49 9.13
C SER A 457 -7.54 -15.86 8.91
N ILE A 458 -7.27 -16.53 7.79
CA ILE A 458 -7.71 -17.91 7.56
C ILE A 458 -6.92 -18.85 8.48
N ASP A 459 -5.58 -18.73 8.50
CA ASP A 459 -4.72 -19.49 9.40
C ASP A 459 -5.13 -19.34 10.88
N GLN A 460 -5.52 -18.13 11.30
CA GLN A 460 -5.94 -17.88 12.68
C GLN A 460 -7.29 -18.51 13.06
N LYS A 461 -8.15 -18.81 12.08
CA LYS A 461 -9.53 -19.28 12.31
C LYS A 461 -9.74 -20.75 11.97
N MET A 462 -8.96 -21.29 11.05
CA MET A 462 -9.18 -22.60 10.47
C MET A 462 -7.87 -23.39 10.46
N LYS A 463 -7.96 -24.72 10.62
CA LYS A 463 -6.84 -25.66 10.49
C LYS A 463 -7.28 -26.85 9.63
N GLY A 464 -6.33 -27.51 8.98
CA GLY A 464 -6.57 -28.78 8.28
C GLY A 464 -7.33 -28.68 6.94
N LEU A 465 -7.40 -27.50 6.32
CA LEU A 465 -7.91 -27.36 4.95
C LEU A 465 -6.99 -28.07 3.96
N SER A 466 -7.54 -28.71 2.93
CA SER A 466 -6.72 -29.22 1.83
C SER A 466 -6.06 -28.06 1.04
N PRO A 467 -4.97 -28.31 0.29
CA PRO A 467 -4.36 -27.29 -0.57
C PRO A 467 -5.36 -26.61 -1.52
N GLU A 468 -6.28 -27.40 -2.10
CA GLU A 468 -7.30 -26.93 -3.03
C GLU A 468 -8.33 -26.04 -2.34
N GLU A 469 -8.88 -26.50 -1.21
CA GLU A 469 -9.86 -25.73 -0.41
C GLU A 469 -9.27 -24.40 0.07
N MET A 470 -7.98 -24.40 0.42
CA MET A 470 -7.28 -23.20 0.88
C MET A 470 -7.16 -22.16 -0.25
N VAL A 471 -6.74 -22.59 -1.44
CA VAL A 471 -6.64 -21.71 -2.61
C VAL A 471 -8.01 -21.18 -3.01
N ASP A 472 -9.03 -22.02 -3.05
CA ASP A 472 -10.38 -21.61 -3.43
C ASP A 472 -10.93 -20.54 -2.46
N LYS A 473 -10.72 -20.70 -1.16
CA LYS A 473 -11.09 -19.69 -0.15
C LYS A 473 -10.33 -18.38 -0.28
N LEU A 474 -9.04 -18.44 -0.58
CA LEU A 474 -8.23 -17.23 -0.79
C LEU A 474 -8.72 -16.45 -2.02
N ILE A 475 -9.04 -17.15 -3.11
CA ILE A 475 -9.60 -16.54 -4.32
C ILE A 475 -10.97 -15.94 -4.05
N GLU A 476 -11.86 -16.64 -3.35
CA GLU A 476 -13.19 -16.15 -2.99
C GLU A 476 -13.12 -14.85 -2.16
N GLU A 477 -12.24 -14.81 -1.15
CA GLU A 477 -12.01 -13.63 -0.32
C GLU A 477 -11.46 -12.46 -1.15
N GLU A 478 -10.54 -12.72 -2.09
CA GLU A 478 -10.03 -11.69 -2.99
C GLU A 478 -11.08 -11.19 -3.98
N GLN A 479 -11.96 -12.06 -4.49
CA GLN A 479 -13.06 -11.68 -5.38
C GLN A 479 -14.02 -10.70 -4.69
N TRP A 480 -14.40 -10.96 -3.44
CA TRP A 480 -15.25 -10.02 -2.69
C TRP A 480 -14.55 -8.68 -2.45
N ARG A 481 -13.25 -8.70 -2.17
CA ARG A 481 -12.45 -7.48 -1.97
C ARG A 481 -12.37 -6.59 -3.21
N GLN A 482 -12.65 -7.12 -4.40
CA GLN A 482 -12.78 -6.30 -5.61
C GLN A 482 -13.97 -5.35 -5.55
N ILE A 483 -15.07 -5.76 -4.93
CA ILE A 483 -16.22 -4.89 -4.68
C ILE A 483 -15.84 -3.82 -3.66
N LEU A 484 -15.27 -4.21 -2.51
CA LEU A 484 -14.84 -3.26 -1.48
C LEU A 484 -13.83 -2.23 -2.02
N SER A 485 -12.89 -2.64 -2.86
CA SER A 485 -11.92 -1.75 -3.51
C SER A 485 -12.53 -0.86 -4.60
N SER A 486 -13.55 -1.33 -5.32
CA SER A 486 -14.29 -0.51 -6.28
C SER A 486 -15.13 0.57 -5.57
N LEU A 487 -15.59 0.26 -4.37
CA LEU A 487 -16.27 1.20 -3.47
C LEU A 487 -15.30 2.06 -2.63
N VAL A 488 -14.00 1.79 -2.73
CA VAL A 488 -12.91 2.40 -1.94
C VAL A 488 -13.10 2.35 -0.42
N ILE A 489 -13.68 1.24 0.04
CA ILE A 489 -13.87 0.95 1.46
C ILE A 489 -12.53 0.62 2.12
N CYS A 490 -12.27 1.20 3.29
CA CYS A 490 -11.15 0.79 4.13
C CYS A 490 -11.32 -0.68 4.55
N TYR A 491 -10.33 -1.53 4.29
CA TYR A 491 -10.42 -2.96 4.65
C TYR A 491 -10.54 -3.27 6.15
N PHE A 492 -10.35 -2.29 7.04
CA PHE A 492 -10.73 -2.46 8.45
C PHE A 492 -12.24 -2.59 8.61
N ALA A 493 -13.02 -2.02 7.69
CA ALA A 493 -14.48 -2.02 7.65
C ALA A 493 -15.08 -3.17 6.81
N ARG A 494 -14.27 -4.14 6.38
CA ARG A 494 -14.75 -5.25 5.55
C ARG A 494 -15.88 -6.07 6.20
N GLY A 495 -15.89 -6.18 7.53
CA GLY A 495 -16.97 -6.85 8.28
C GLY A 495 -18.17 -5.95 8.60
N ILE A 496 -18.14 -4.67 8.20
CA ILE A 496 -19.30 -3.77 8.25
C ILE A 496 -19.95 -3.73 6.87
N TYR A 497 -19.13 -3.63 5.82
CA TYR A 497 -19.57 -3.60 4.44
C TYR A 497 -19.74 -5.01 3.88
N GLU A 498 -20.65 -5.78 4.48
CA GLU A 498 -21.11 -7.06 3.93
C GLU A 498 -22.04 -6.82 2.71
N PRO A 499 -22.31 -7.83 1.86
CA PRO A 499 -23.11 -7.67 0.65
C PRO A 499 -24.45 -6.94 0.86
N SER A 500 -25.16 -7.23 1.94
CA SER A 500 -26.44 -6.61 2.28
C SER A 500 -26.33 -5.10 2.56
N ILE A 501 -25.33 -4.67 3.32
CA ILE A 501 -25.04 -3.25 3.61
C ILE A 501 -24.58 -2.53 2.36
N VAL A 502 -23.72 -3.16 1.56
CA VAL A 502 -23.25 -2.61 0.28
C VAL A 502 -24.44 -2.37 -0.66
N LYS A 503 -25.33 -3.36 -0.80
CA LYS A 503 -26.56 -3.23 -1.58
C LYS A 503 -27.41 -2.06 -1.11
N LYS A 504 -27.76 -1.98 0.18
CA LYS A 504 -28.55 -0.88 0.74
C LYS A 504 -27.96 0.49 0.42
N ALA A 505 -26.64 0.65 0.61
CA ALA A 505 -25.95 1.91 0.36
C ALA A 505 -25.99 2.31 -1.13
N LEU A 506 -25.80 1.34 -2.03
CA LEU A 506 -25.86 1.55 -3.48
C LEU A 506 -27.28 1.87 -3.98
N ASP A 507 -28.30 1.16 -3.48
CA ASP A 507 -29.71 1.35 -3.84
C ASP A 507 -30.19 2.79 -3.54
N VAL A 508 -29.79 3.35 -2.40
CA VAL A 508 -30.12 4.73 -2.03
C VAL A 508 -29.51 5.75 -2.98
N LEU A 509 -28.36 5.44 -3.56
CA LEU A 509 -27.67 6.27 -4.54
C LEU A 509 -28.17 6.06 -5.98
N GLY A 510 -29.09 5.11 -6.20
CA GLY A 510 -29.69 4.83 -7.51
C GLY A 510 -28.95 3.78 -8.34
N TYR A 511 -28.05 2.99 -7.73
CA TYR A 511 -27.45 1.83 -8.39
C TYR A 511 -28.33 0.60 -8.15
N GLU A 512 -28.64 -0.13 -9.22
CA GLU A 512 -29.48 -1.33 -9.15
C GLU A 512 -28.62 -2.59 -9.13
N PHE A 513 -28.22 -3.02 -7.93
CA PHE A 513 -27.50 -4.26 -7.70
C PHE A 513 -28.20 -5.14 -6.66
N ASP A 514 -28.25 -6.44 -6.91
CA ASP A 514 -28.48 -7.42 -5.85
C ASP A 514 -27.14 -8.01 -5.36
N GLU A 515 -27.20 -8.83 -4.31
CA GLU A 515 -25.99 -9.40 -3.69
C GLU A 515 -25.24 -10.36 -4.64
N GLU A 516 -25.96 -11.14 -5.45
CA GLU A 516 -25.35 -12.09 -6.38
C GLU A 516 -24.69 -11.37 -7.55
N ARG A 517 -25.29 -10.29 -8.07
CA ARG A 517 -24.71 -9.43 -9.09
C ARG A 517 -23.46 -8.72 -8.57
N LEU A 518 -23.41 -8.35 -7.29
CA LEU A 518 -22.19 -7.82 -6.66
C LEU A 518 -21.10 -8.90 -6.60
N LYS A 519 -21.41 -10.12 -6.16
CA LYS A 519 -20.43 -11.22 -6.13
C LYS A 519 -19.91 -11.53 -7.54
N GLU A 520 -20.79 -11.60 -8.53
CA GLU A 520 -20.41 -11.85 -9.92
C GLU A 520 -19.54 -10.72 -10.49
N LEU A 521 -19.87 -9.45 -10.21
CA LEU A 521 -19.01 -8.34 -10.58
C LEU A 521 -17.61 -8.44 -9.93
N GLY A 522 -17.54 -8.89 -8.68
CA GLY A 522 -16.28 -9.15 -7.98
C GLY A 522 -15.43 -10.23 -8.68
N ARG A 523 -16.06 -11.33 -9.11
CA ARG A 523 -15.41 -12.39 -9.92
C ARG A 523 -14.92 -11.86 -11.27
N CYS A 524 -15.74 -11.05 -11.95
CA CYS A 524 -15.38 -10.43 -13.22
C CYS A 524 -14.16 -9.50 -13.07
N ILE A 525 -14.16 -8.60 -12.08
CA ILE A 525 -13.02 -7.69 -11.85
C ILE A 525 -11.76 -8.50 -11.49
N TYR A 526 -11.88 -9.55 -10.68
CA TYR A 526 -10.76 -10.42 -10.36
C TYR A 526 -10.19 -11.09 -11.63
N ARG A 527 -11.04 -11.65 -12.51
CA ARG A 527 -10.62 -12.24 -13.79
C ARG A 527 -9.86 -11.23 -14.65
N GLU A 528 -10.41 -10.03 -14.83
CA GLU A 528 -9.79 -8.95 -15.60
C GLU A 528 -8.40 -8.57 -15.05
N LYS A 529 -8.23 -8.58 -13.72
CA LYS A 529 -6.92 -8.36 -13.09
C LYS A 529 -5.95 -9.49 -13.38
N GLN A 530 -6.38 -10.75 -13.24
CA GLN A 530 -5.51 -11.89 -13.52
C GLN A 530 -5.10 -11.92 -15.00
N ALA A 531 -6.02 -11.63 -15.92
CA ALA A 531 -5.75 -11.53 -17.34
C ALA A 531 -4.76 -10.39 -17.66
N LEU A 532 -4.95 -9.21 -17.09
CA LEU A 532 -3.99 -8.12 -17.24
C LEU A 532 -2.61 -8.51 -16.71
N LYS A 533 -2.55 -9.08 -15.50
CA LYS A 533 -1.32 -9.54 -14.86
C LYS A 533 -0.60 -10.59 -15.73
N ALA A 534 -1.34 -11.52 -16.32
CA ALA A 534 -0.82 -12.51 -17.28
C ALA A 534 -0.27 -11.86 -18.56
N SER A 535 -0.99 -10.88 -19.10
CA SER A 535 -0.61 -10.15 -20.32
C SER A 535 0.68 -9.33 -20.13
N GLU A 536 0.98 -8.94 -18.88
CA GLU A 536 2.21 -8.26 -18.49
C GLU A 536 3.35 -9.22 -18.09
N GLY A 537 3.17 -10.53 -18.31
CA GLY A 537 4.23 -11.53 -18.19
C GLY A 537 4.21 -12.37 -16.92
N PHE A 538 3.23 -12.18 -16.03
CA PHE A 538 3.14 -13.03 -14.84
C PHE A 538 2.81 -14.48 -15.20
N ARG A 539 3.54 -15.42 -14.59
CA ARG A 539 3.34 -16.86 -14.73
C ARG A 539 3.36 -17.51 -13.34
N PRO A 540 2.27 -18.17 -12.90
CA PRO A 540 2.24 -18.88 -11.62
C PRO A 540 3.35 -19.94 -11.48
N SER A 541 3.74 -20.58 -12.59
CA SER A 541 4.80 -21.59 -12.63
C SER A 541 6.20 -21.05 -12.32
N GLU A 542 6.40 -19.74 -12.38
CA GLU A 542 7.69 -19.08 -12.09
C GLU A 542 7.75 -18.55 -10.65
N LEU A 543 6.69 -18.74 -9.85
CA LEU A 543 6.65 -18.31 -8.46
C LEU A 543 7.69 -19.06 -7.63
N ARG A 544 8.60 -18.31 -7.03
CA ARG A 544 9.56 -18.81 -6.05
C ARG A 544 8.95 -18.79 -4.65
N ILE A 545 9.18 -19.87 -3.90
CA ILE A 545 8.92 -19.92 -2.46
C ILE A 545 10.27 -19.80 -1.74
N PRO A 546 10.48 -18.81 -0.86
CA PRO A 546 11.68 -18.73 -0.04
C PRO A 546 11.80 -19.94 0.88
N GLU A 547 12.95 -20.62 0.88
CA GLU A 547 13.20 -21.81 1.71
C GLU A 547 13.01 -21.53 3.21
N ARG A 548 13.38 -20.32 3.65
CA ARG A 548 13.25 -19.81 5.03
C ARG A 548 11.89 -20.07 5.67
N ILE A 549 10.78 -20.06 4.91
CA ILE A 549 9.45 -20.26 5.51
C ILE A 549 9.20 -21.70 5.99
N PHE A 550 10.02 -22.65 5.54
CA PHE A 550 9.95 -24.07 5.94
C PHE A 550 10.87 -24.40 7.11
N GLU A 551 11.85 -23.53 7.41
CA GLU A 551 12.85 -23.73 8.45
C GLU A 551 12.32 -23.34 9.84
N VAL A 552 11.37 -22.42 9.90
CA VAL A 552 10.85 -21.85 11.14
C VAL A 552 9.40 -22.28 11.36
N PRO A 553 9.03 -22.81 12.54
CA PRO A 553 7.66 -23.13 12.85
C PRO A 553 6.74 -21.90 12.85
N SER A 554 5.61 -22.02 12.18
CA SER A 554 4.50 -21.06 12.22
C SER A 554 3.51 -21.39 13.35
N PHE A 555 2.43 -20.63 13.47
CA PHE A 555 1.30 -20.96 14.36
C PHE A 555 0.65 -22.33 14.02
N HIS A 556 0.89 -22.87 12.83
CA HIS A 556 0.47 -24.21 12.39
C HIS A 556 1.57 -25.27 12.51
N GLY A 557 2.72 -24.93 13.10
CA GLY A 557 3.92 -25.77 13.07
C GLY A 557 4.74 -25.55 11.79
N LEU A 558 5.60 -26.50 11.47
CA LEU A 558 6.39 -26.46 10.23
C LEU A 558 5.48 -26.57 9.01
N ILE A 559 5.69 -25.71 8.03
CA ILE A 559 4.92 -25.71 6.79
C ILE A 559 5.44 -26.84 5.90
N ASP A 560 4.54 -27.65 5.34
CA ASP A 560 4.89 -28.71 4.41
C ASP A 560 5.11 -28.15 2.99
N LYS A 561 6.29 -28.44 2.42
CA LYS A 561 6.65 -28.07 1.03
C LYS A 561 5.71 -28.70 0.01
N ASN A 562 5.29 -29.95 0.21
CA ASN A 562 4.41 -30.65 -0.72
C ASN A 562 3.02 -30.02 -0.72
N TYR A 563 2.54 -29.60 0.45
CA TYR A 563 1.29 -28.85 0.58
C TYR A 563 1.33 -27.54 -0.21
N MET A 564 2.39 -26.74 -0.03
CA MET A 564 2.57 -25.47 -0.74
C MET A 564 2.65 -25.67 -2.26
N LYS A 565 3.36 -26.72 -2.72
CA LYS A 565 3.46 -27.06 -4.14
C LYS A 565 2.11 -27.47 -4.72
N ALA A 566 1.37 -28.35 -4.04
CA ALA A 566 0.03 -28.77 -4.47
C ALA A 566 -0.94 -27.57 -4.58
N ALA A 567 -0.87 -26.63 -3.63
CA ALA A 567 -1.66 -25.40 -3.67
C ALA A 567 -1.32 -24.54 -4.91
N LEU A 568 -0.04 -24.34 -5.22
CA LEU A 568 0.38 -23.58 -6.40
C LEU A 568 0.03 -24.30 -7.71
N ASP A 569 0.10 -25.63 -7.75
CA ASP A 569 -0.32 -26.42 -8.92
C ASP A 569 -1.82 -26.28 -9.17
N HIS A 570 -2.64 -26.30 -8.11
CA HIS A 570 -4.09 -26.05 -8.20
C HIS A 570 -4.40 -24.62 -8.65
N TYR A 571 -3.75 -23.62 -8.04
CA TYR A 571 -3.87 -22.23 -8.47
C TYR A 571 -3.49 -22.04 -9.94
N SER A 572 -2.41 -22.67 -10.39
CA SER A 572 -1.97 -22.60 -11.80
C SER A 572 -3.03 -23.11 -12.76
N LYS A 573 -3.75 -24.18 -12.42
CA LYS A 573 -4.89 -24.69 -13.21
C LYS A 573 -6.02 -23.68 -13.27
N ILE A 574 -6.40 -23.09 -12.12
CA ILE A 574 -7.45 -22.06 -12.05
C ILE A 574 -7.05 -20.83 -12.85
N PHE A 575 -5.82 -20.36 -12.69
CA PHE A 575 -5.28 -19.19 -13.37
C PHE A 575 -5.31 -19.37 -14.88
N ASN A 576 -4.80 -20.49 -15.40
CA ASN A 576 -4.80 -20.78 -16.83
C ASN A 576 -6.23 -20.85 -17.41
N LYS A 577 -7.18 -21.46 -16.68
CA LYS A 577 -8.60 -21.46 -17.07
C LYS A 577 -9.20 -20.05 -17.07
N THR A 578 -8.81 -19.22 -16.11
CA THR A 578 -9.30 -17.84 -15.95
C THR A 578 -8.81 -16.95 -17.09
N VAL A 579 -7.55 -17.10 -17.51
CA VAL A 579 -6.95 -16.28 -18.59
C VAL A 579 -7.31 -16.80 -19.99
N ALA A 580 -7.60 -18.09 -20.17
CA ALA A 580 -7.99 -18.66 -21.47
C ALA A 580 -9.44 -18.37 -21.91
N THR A 581 -10.21 -17.65 -21.09
CA THR A 581 -11.61 -17.27 -21.38
C THR A 581 -11.75 -15.85 -21.98
N GLU A 582 -10.63 -15.22 -22.32
CA GLU A 582 -10.51 -14.03 -23.19
C GLU A 582 -10.07 -14.45 -24.60
#